data_AF-A0A5N8Y065-F1
#
_entry.id   AF-A0A5N8Y065-F1
#
_cell.length_a   1.000
_cell.length_b   1.000
_cell.length_c   1.000
_cell.angle_alpha   90.00
_cell.angle_beta   90.00
_cell.angle_gamma   90.00
#
_symmetry.space_group_name_H-M   'P 1'
#
loop_
_entity.id
_entity.type
_entity.pdbx_description
1 polymer ?
#
loop_
_entity_poly.entity_id
_entity_poly.type
_entity_poly.pdbx_seq_one_letter_code
_entity_poly.pdbx_strand_id
1 'polypeptide(L)'
;MTAYTPLSGLPYPQPTDTANLPLHFQSMAEAIDSRTILRYANAAARDTAITTPAAGMVAWLSSPGQLTHYTGTVWAPVAPVPVFLFNNDAGTTNSTTASETLTGATGDPLVASFVAPPTGKAIVTVGTWMHNSSATTGYMSATIKKVSDNSVFLASSIDRAATVYNTDRASVSSQFLLTGLTAGTAYSATPTYWSAVNTNVTPANIVSYDNRFVRIDPIL
;
A
#
# COMPACT_ATOMS: atom_id res chain seq x y z
N MET A 1 -10.09 -46.49 -15.99
CA MET A 1 -9.44 -45.53 -15.07
C MET A 1 -9.34 -44.22 -15.83
N THR A 2 -9.94 -43.14 -15.34
CA THR A 2 -9.88 -41.83 -16.01
C THR A 2 -8.43 -41.36 -16.05
N ALA A 3 -7.91 -41.07 -17.24
CA ALA A 3 -6.56 -40.55 -17.42
C ALA A 3 -6.58 -39.02 -17.39
N TYR A 4 -5.57 -38.40 -16.76
CA TYR A 4 -5.46 -36.95 -16.61
C TYR A 4 -4.12 -36.43 -17.11
N THR A 5 -4.06 -35.16 -17.51
CA THR A 5 -2.79 -34.49 -17.80
C THR A 5 -1.92 -34.45 -16.54
N PRO A 6 -0.60 -34.66 -16.64
CA PRO A 6 0.27 -34.86 -15.47
C PRO A 6 0.48 -33.61 -14.62
N LEU A 7 0.32 -32.41 -15.19
CA LEU A 7 0.58 -31.15 -14.50
C LEU A 7 -0.69 -30.47 -14.01
N SER A 8 -1.69 -30.35 -14.89
CA SER A 8 -2.90 -29.56 -14.62
C SER A 8 -4.12 -30.41 -14.26
N GLY A 9 -3.99 -31.74 -14.30
CA GLY A 9 -5.06 -32.68 -13.94
C GLY A 9 -6.28 -32.60 -14.86
N LEU A 10 -6.11 -32.23 -16.14
CA LEU A 10 -7.22 -32.13 -17.09
C LEU A 10 -7.60 -33.54 -17.59
N PRO A 11 -8.89 -33.92 -17.59
CA PRO A 11 -9.31 -35.25 -18.01
C PRO A 11 -9.09 -35.44 -19.52
N TYR A 12 -8.56 -36.60 -19.91
CA TYR A 12 -8.54 -37.03 -21.29
C TYR A 12 -9.87 -37.72 -21.64
N PRO A 13 -10.38 -37.55 -22.89
CA PRO A 13 -11.43 -38.41 -23.41
C PRO A 13 -11.03 -39.88 -23.30
N GLN A 14 -11.96 -40.72 -22.85
CA GLN A 14 -11.78 -42.16 -22.67
C GLN A 14 -12.44 -42.96 -23.80
N PRO A 15 -11.93 -44.15 -24.15
CA PRO A 15 -12.55 -45.00 -25.17
C PRO A 15 -14.01 -45.39 -24.88
N THR A 16 -14.43 -45.31 -23.62
CA THR A 16 -15.80 -45.61 -23.17
C THR A 16 -16.75 -44.41 -23.22
N ASP A 17 -16.25 -43.21 -23.52
CA ASP A 17 -17.09 -42.01 -23.59
C ASP A 17 -18.02 -42.06 -24.81
N THR A 18 -19.21 -41.49 -24.68
CA THR A 18 -20.15 -41.41 -25.81
C THR A 18 -19.56 -40.53 -26.91
N ALA A 19 -19.68 -40.95 -28.18
CA ALA A 19 -19.16 -40.19 -29.31
C ALA A 19 -19.94 -38.87 -29.51
N ASN A 20 -19.53 -37.82 -28.81
CA ASN A 20 -20.11 -36.47 -28.87
C ASN A 20 -19.01 -35.42 -28.91
N LEU A 21 -18.50 -35.14 -30.12
CA LEU A 21 -17.41 -34.18 -30.32
C LEU A 21 -17.73 -32.78 -29.81
N PRO A 22 -18.92 -32.18 -30.07
CA PRO A 22 -19.27 -30.88 -29.50
C PRO A 22 -19.14 -30.83 -27.98
N LEU A 23 -19.64 -31.85 -27.27
CA LEU A 23 -19.54 -31.94 -25.82
C LEU A 23 -18.07 -32.03 -25.36
N HIS A 24 -17.25 -32.84 -26.02
CA HIS A 24 -15.84 -32.98 -25.64
C HIS A 24 -15.06 -31.66 -25.80
N PHE A 25 -15.32 -30.92 -26.88
CA PHE A 25 -14.69 -29.61 -27.08
C PHE A 25 -15.19 -28.57 -26.08
N GLN A 26 -16.49 -28.59 -25.74
CA GLN A 26 -17.05 -27.73 -24.71
C GLN A 26 -16.39 -28.00 -23.35
N SER A 27 -16.35 -29.26 -22.91
CA SER A 27 -15.73 -29.63 -21.62
C SER A 27 -14.25 -29.25 -21.56
N MET A 28 -13.51 -29.40 -22.67
CA MET A 28 -12.12 -28.97 -22.74
C MET A 28 -11.99 -27.45 -22.64
N ALA A 29 -12.85 -26.69 -23.33
CA ALA A 29 -12.85 -25.23 -23.28
C ALA A 29 -13.12 -24.73 -21.85
N GLU A 30 -14.14 -25.28 -21.18
CA GLU A 30 -14.47 -24.95 -19.78
C GLU A 30 -13.31 -25.31 -18.83
N ALA A 31 -12.67 -26.46 -19.03
CA ALA A 31 -11.55 -26.87 -18.20
C ALA A 31 -10.32 -25.97 -18.39
N ILE A 32 -10.04 -25.53 -19.61
CA ILE A 32 -8.97 -24.56 -19.91
C ILE A 32 -9.30 -23.18 -19.31
N ASP A 33 -10.54 -22.72 -19.44
CA ASP A 33 -10.97 -21.42 -18.91
C ASP A 33 -10.78 -21.31 -17.39
N SER A 34 -10.94 -22.43 -16.67
CA SER A 34 -10.66 -22.52 -15.23
C SER A 34 -9.16 -22.43 -14.84
N ARG A 35 -8.26 -22.38 -15.82
CA ARG A 35 -6.79 -22.42 -15.64
C ARG A 35 -6.07 -21.27 -16.33
N THR A 36 -6.76 -20.45 -17.11
CA THR A 36 -6.19 -19.28 -17.80
C THR A 36 -6.33 -18.02 -16.96
N ILE A 37 -5.54 -17.00 -17.29
CA ILE A 37 -5.71 -15.66 -16.73
C ILE A 37 -6.83 -14.97 -17.51
N LEU A 38 -7.96 -14.77 -16.86
CA LEU A 38 -9.11 -14.05 -17.41
C LEU A 38 -8.75 -12.56 -17.59
N ARG A 39 -9.35 -11.87 -18.56
CA ARG A 39 -9.03 -10.47 -18.85
C ARG A 39 -10.29 -9.62 -18.90
N TYR A 40 -10.32 -8.55 -18.12
CA TYR A 40 -11.45 -7.63 -18.04
C TYR A 40 -11.01 -6.18 -18.12
N ALA A 41 -11.92 -5.31 -18.54
CA ALA A 41 -11.65 -3.88 -18.61
C ALA A 41 -11.36 -3.28 -17.22
N ASN A 42 -12.14 -3.69 -16.22
CA ASN A 42 -12.05 -3.22 -14.83
C ASN A 42 -12.72 -4.24 -13.88
N ALA A 43 -12.68 -3.95 -12.58
CA ALA A 43 -13.25 -4.81 -11.54
C ALA A 43 -14.76 -5.04 -11.71
N ALA A 44 -15.54 -4.01 -12.04
CA ALA A 44 -16.99 -4.14 -12.22
C ALA A 44 -17.36 -5.08 -13.38
N ALA A 45 -16.62 -5.01 -14.49
CA ALA A 45 -16.80 -5.90 -15.63
C ALA A 45 -16.50 -7.36 -15.27
N ARG A 46 -15.43 -7.59 -14.49
CA ARG A 46 -15.10 -8.92 -13.95
C ARG A 46 -16.21 -9.42 -13.03
N ASP A 47 -16.63 -8.61 -12.07
CA ASP A 47 -17.60 -9.01 -11.04
C ASP A 47 -19.01 -9.25 -11.63
N THR A 48 -19.32 -8.62 -12.76
CA THR A 48 -20.54 -8.90 -13.54
C THR A 48 -20.44 -10.24 -14.30
N ALA A 49 -19.26 -10.56 -14.85
CA ALA A 49 -19.05 -11.78 -15.62
C ALA A 49 -18.88 -13.02 -14.72
N ILE A 50 -18.27 -12.86 -13.54
CA ILE A 50 -17.94 -13.94 -12.61
C ILE A 50 -18.83 -13.84 -11.38
N THR A 51 -19.99 -14.50 -11.42
CA THR A 51 -20.97 -14.49 -10.32
C THR A 51 -20.62 -15.48 -9.20
N THR A 52 -19.82 -16.52 -9.49
CA THR A 52 -19.39 -17.54 -8.52
C THR A 52 -17.88 -17.80 -8.63
N PRO A 53 -17.04 -16.86 -8.18
CA PRO A 53 -15.59 -17.01 -8.25
C PRO A 53 -15.08 -18.14 -7.35
N ALA A 54 -14.12 -18.92 -7.85
CA ALA A 54 -13.42 -19.94 -7.08
C ALA A 54 -12.14 -19.37 -6.44
N ALA A 55 -11.79 -19.83 -5.24
CA ALA A 55 -10.53 -19.43 -4.61
C ALA A 55 -9.33 -19.80 -5.49
N GLY A 56 -8.38 -18.88 -5.65
CA GLY A 56 -7.22 -19.02 -6.52
C GLY A 56 -7.47 -18.65 -7.99
N MET A 57 -8.70 -18.31 -8.39
CA MET A 57 -8.99 -17.79 -9.73
C MET A 57 -8.24 -16.46 -9.96
N VAL A 58 -7.67 -16.27 -11.15
CA VAL A 58 -6.81 -15.10 -11.47
C VAL A 58 -7.39 -14.32 -12.65
N ALA A 59 -7.39 -12.99 -12.54
CA ALA A 59 -7.87 -12.08 -13.57
C ALA A 59 -6.97 -10.84 -13.72
N TRP A 60 -6.66 -10.48 -14.97
CA TRP A 60 -6.06 -9.21 -15.35
C TRP A 60 -7.12 -8.14 -15.55
N LEU A 61 -6.90 -6.96 -14.95
CA LEU A 61 -7.71 -5.76 -15.14
C LEU A 61 -6.94 -4.74 -15.97
N SER A 62 -7.42 -4.41 -17.17
CA SER A 62 -6.77 -3.42 -18.05
C SER A 62 -6.72 -2.02 -17.43
N SER A 63 -7.74 -1.66 -16.65
CA SER A 63 -7.72 -0.53 -15.74
C SER A 63 -7.98 -1.07 -14.33
N PRO A 64 -7.05 -0.91 -13.37
CA PRO A 64 -5.87 -0.03 -13.39
C PRO A 64 -4.57 -0.61 -14.00
N GLY A 65 -4.61 -1.78 -14.64
CA GLY A 65 -3.40 -2.46 -15.12
C GLY A 65 -2.82 -3.39 -14.05
N GLN A 66 -3.65 -4.30 -13.54
CA GLN A 66 -3.32 -5.11 -12.36
C GLN A 66 -3.79 -6.56 -12.51
N LEU A 67 -2.92 -7.48 -12.08
CA LEU A 67 -3.28 -8.88 -11.89
C LEU A 67 -3.89 -9.06 -10.49
N THR A 68 -5.08 -9.67 -10.44
CA THR A 68 -5.85 -9.95 -9.22
C THR A 68 -6.12 -11.44 -9.08
N HIS A 69 -6.23 -11.92 -7.86
CA HIS A 69 -6.65 -13.28 -7.54
C HIS A 69 -7.81 -13.26 -6.54
N TYR A 70 -8.71 -14.23 -6.62
CA TYR A 70 -9.79 -14.38 -5.65
C TYR A 70 -9.31 -15.18 -4.44
N THR A 71 -9.44 -14.63 -3.24
CA THR A 71 -8.99 -15.26 -1.98
C THR A 71 -9.97 -16.31 -1.45
N GLY A 72 -11.14 -16.44 -2.07
CA GLY A 72 -12.30 -17.15 -1.51
C GLY A 72 -13.37 -16.20 -0.97
N THR A 73 -13.01 -14.95 -0.68
CA THR A 73 -13.94 -13.91 -0.19
C THR A 73 -13.87 -12.60 -0.98
N VAL A 74 -12.69 -12.22 -1.48
CA VAL A 74 -12.47 -10.96 -2.18
C VAL A 74 -11.44 -11.12 -3.29
N TRP A 75 -11.53 -10.29 -4.32
CA TRP A 75 -10.47 -10.14 -5.31
C TRP A 75 -9.38 -9.23 -4.78
N ALA A 76 -8.16 -9.76 -4.62
CA ALA A 76 -7.00 -9.04 -4.13
C ALA A 76 -5.89 -8.96 -5.20
N PRO A 77 -5.03 -7.94 -5.19
CA PRO A 77 -3.83 -7.89 -6.03
C PRO A 77 -2.94 -9.13 -5.84
N VAL A 78 -2.31 -9.63 -6.91
CA VAL A 78 -1.34 -10.73 -6.83
C VAL A 78 0.01 -10.25 -6.28
N ALA A 79 0.41 -9.02 -6.60
CA ALA A 79 1.62 -8.39 -6.10
C ALA A 79 1.27 -7.28 -5.10
N PRO A 80 2.15 -6.94 -4.14
CA PRO A 80 1.90 -5.84 -3.25
C PRO A 80 1.84 -4.55 -4.06
N VAL A 81 0.90 -3.67 -3.70
CA VAL A 81 0.72 -2.38 -4.34
C VAL A 81 1.27 -1.33 -3.39
N PRO A 82 2.42 -0.70 -3.72
CA PRO A 82 2.91 0.41 -2.94
C PRO A 82 1.88 1.54 -2.92
N VAL A 83 1.72 2.15 -1.76
CA VAL A 83 0.95 3.38 -1.62
C VAL A 83 1.94 4.51 -1.59
N PHE A 84 1.80 5.48 -2.50
CA PHE A 84 2.63 6.69 -2.54
C PHE A 84 1.73 7.91 -2.56
N LEU A 85 1.86 8.75 -1.54
CA LEU A 85 1.22 10.06 -1.49
C LEU A 85 2.28 11.12 -1.32
N PHE A 86 2.10 12.25 -2.01
CA PHE A 86 2.97 13.40 -1.90
C PHE A 86 2.13 14.68 -1.83
N ASN A 87 2.72 15.71 -1.21
CA ASN A 87 2.20 17.06 -1.15
C ASN A 87 3.35 18.02 -1.43
N ASN A 88 3.21 18.82 -2.48
CA ASN A 88 4.22 19.79 -2.92
C ASN A 88 3.99 21.19 -2.34
N ASP A 89 3.07 21.34 -1.39
CA ASP A 89 2.84 22.60 -0.72
C ASP A 89 3.73 22.73 0.52
N ALA A 90 4.31 23.92 0.66
CA ALA A 90 5.24 24.25 1.71
C ALA A 90 4.51 24.58 3.01
N GLY A 91 5.13 24.24 4.13
CA GLY A 91 4.59 24.55 5.46
C GLY A 91 5.67 24.61 6.51
N THR A 92 5.33 25.18 7.66
CA THR A 92 6.27 25.33 8.77
C THR A 92 5.70 24.82 10.07
N THR A 93 6.58 24.40 10.98
CA THR A 93 6.23 24.17 12.37
C THR A 93 7.37 24.52 13.30
N ASN A 94 7.02 24.96 14.50
CA ASN A 94 7.91 25.14 15.65
C ASN A 94 7.48 24.25 16.83
N SER A 95 6.51 23.36 16.61
CA SER A 95 6.01 22.43 17.61
C SER A 95 7.11 21.46 18.01
N THR A 96 7.26 21.19 19.31
CA THR A 96 8.16 20.14 19.83
C THR A 96 7.47 18.79 19.94
N THR A 97 6.16 18.75 19.73
CA THR A 97 5.37 17.52 19.62
C THR A 97 5.04 17.25 18.16
N ALA A 98 5.03 15.97 17.79
CA ALA A 98 4.64 15.53 16.46
C ALA A 98 3.25 16.09 16.06
N SER A 99 3.20 16.84 14.96
CA SER A 99 1.97 17.38 14.38
C SER A 99 1.73 16.79 12.99
N GLU A 100 0.50 16.41 12.69
CA GLU A 100 0.07 15.89 11.37
C GLU A 100 -0.22 17.01 10.35
N THR A 101 -0.10 18.26 10.78
CA THR A 101 -0.37 19.46 9.96
C THR A 101 0.75 20.47 10.11
N LEU A 102 0.99 21.23 9.05
CA LEU A 102 1.90 22.37 9.05
C LEU A 102 1.15 23.70 8.98
N THR A 103 1.73 24.73 9.59
CA THR A 103 1.26 26.10 9.44
C THR A 103 1.52 26.55 8.00
N GLY A 104 0.48 27.07 7.35
CA GLY A 104 0.56 27.63 6.00
C GLY A 104 0.47 26.62 4.86
N ALA A 105 0.42 25.31 5.16
CA ALA A 105 0.23 24.27 4.16
C ALA A 105 -1.26 23.98 3.88
N THR A 106 -1.54 23.62 2.64
CA THR A 106 -2.81 23.14 2.12
C THR A 106 -2.72 21.64 1.81
N GLY A 107 -3.82 20.92 1.96
CA GLY A 107 -3.86 19.46 1.72
C GLY A 107 -3.35 18.59 2.88
N ASP A 108 -3.07 19.20 4.04
CA ASP A 108 -2.81 18.46 5.28
C ASP A 108 -4.12 18.10 6.00
N PRO A 109 -4.17 16.97 6.73
CA PRO A 109 -3.11 15.96 6.86
C PRO A 109 -2.99 15.07 5.61
N LEU A 110 -1.77 14.68 5.27
CA LEU A 110 -1.51 13.69 4.21
C LEU A 110 -1.76 12.28 4.76
N VAL A 111 -2.85 11.61 4.36
CA VAL A 111 -3.25 10.30 4.92
C VAL A 111 -3.15 9.19 3.87
N ALA A 112 -2.10 8.37 3.95
CA ALA A 112 -1.91 7.23 3.07
C ALA A 112 -2.53 5.96 3.67
N SER A 113 -3.62 5.47 3.07
CA SER A 113 -4.31 4.26 3.53
C SER A 113 -3.79 3.02 2.79
N PHE A 114 -3.60 1.92 3.50
CA PHE A 114 -3.14 0.64 2.95
C PHE A 114 -3.77 -0.55 3.71
N VAL A 115 -3.82 -1.71 3.06
CA VAL A 115 -4.25 -2.97 3.69
C VAL A 115 -3.01 -3.76 4.09
N ALA A 116 -2.95 -4.21 5.34
CA ALA A 116 -1.85 -5.00 5.85
C ALA A 116 -1.71 -6.32 5.06
N PRO A 117 -0.50 -6.64 4.56
CA PRO A 117 -0.28 -7.86 3.80
C PRO A 117 -0.35 -9.10 4.72
N PRO A 118 -0.45 -10.32 4.14
CA PRO A 118 -0.46 -11.57 4.90
C PRO A 118 0.73 -11.75 5.84
N THR A 119 1.89 -11.18 5.52
CA THR A 119 3.09 -11.24 6.38
C THR A 119 2.97 -10.41 7.66
N GLY A 120 2.01 -9.49 7.72
CA GLY A 120 1.89 -8.51 8.81
C GLY A 120 3.03 -7.47 8.83
N LYS A 121 3.74 -7.28 7.71
CA LYS A 121 4.90 -6.39 7.61
C LYS A 121 4.81 -5.44 6.42
N ALA A 122 5.30 -4.22 6.60
CA ALA A 122 5.43 -3.24 5.53
C ALA A 122 6.69 -2.40 5.74
N ILE A 123 7.20 -1.78 4.68
CA ILE A 123 8.25 -0.77 4.79
C ILE A 123 7.59 0.60 4.66
N VAL A 124 7.88 1.50 5.58
CA VAL A 124 7.39 2.88 5.54
C VAL A 124 8.56 3.78 5.19
N THR A 125 8.37 4.64 4.20
CA THR A 125 9.33 5.67 3.83
C THR A 125 8.65 7.03 3.95
N VAL A 126 9.29 7.96 4.63
CA VAL A 126 8.91 9.37 4.65
C VAL A 126 10.03 10.18 4.04
N GLY A 127 9.68 11.29 3.39
CA GLY A 127 10.69 12.22 2.91
C GLY A 127 10.13 13.59 2.61
N THR A 128 11.02 14.54 2.57
CA THR A 128 10.71 15.96 2.43
C THR A 128 11.97 16.71 2.05
N TRP A 129 11.76 17.86 1.45
CA TRP A 129 12.74 18.93 1.47
C TRP A 129 12.58 19.73 2.78
N MET A 130 13.62 19.80 3.61
CA MET A 130 13.56 20.38 4.95
C MET A 130 14.75 21.30 5.24
N HIS A 131 14.53 22.35 6.03
CA HIS A 131 15.57 23.19 6.63
C HIS A 131 15.08 23.87 7.92
N ASN A 132 16.03 24.33 8.73
CA ASN A 132 15.79 24.99 10.00
C ASN A 132 16.08 26.50 9.92
N SER A 133 15.38 27.31 10.71
CA SER A 133 15.71 28.74 10.88
C SER A 133 16.93 28.97 11.77
N SER A 134 17.42 27.93 12.46
CA SER A 134 18.61 27.95 13.32
C SER A 134 19.35 26.61 13.24
N ALA A 135 20.64 26.59 13.58
CA ALA A 135 21.46 25.37 13.51
C ALA A 135 21.08 24.35 14.61
N THR A 136 19.93 23.72 14.46
CA THR A 136 19.37 22.69 15.34
C THR A 136 18.60 21.66 14.51
N THR A 137 17.81 20.80 15.15
CA THR A 137 17.17 19.65 14.49
C THR A 137 15.70 19.87 14.15
N GLY A 138 15.36 19.54 12.90
CA GLY A 138 13.98 19.34 12.44
C GLY A 138 13.74 17.87 12.11
N TYR A 139 12.52 17.40 12.33
CA TYR A 139 12.14 16.00 12.18
C TYR A 139 10.91 15.84 11.29
N MET A 140 10.91 14.78 10.47
CA MET A 140 9.71 14.25 9.84
C MET A 140 9.65 12.74 10.03
N SER A 141 8.54 12.21 10.57
CA SER A 141 8.28 10.77 10.63
C SER A 141 6.84 10.48 10.20
N ALA A 142 6.31 9.28 10.50
CA ALA A 142 4.91 8.94 10.28
C ALA A 142 4.31 8.27 11.51
N THR A 143 3.04 8.60 11.78
CA THR A 143 2.18 7.87 12.71
C THR A 143 1.34 6.88 11.92
N ILE A 144 1.30 5.63 12.39
CA ILE A 144 0.48 4.57 11.82
C ILE A 144 -0.75 4.37 12.69
N LYS A 145 -1.94 4.44 12.08
CA LYS A 145 -3.22 4.26 12.76
C LYS A 145 -4.01 3.12 12.13
N LYS A 146 -4.88 2.50 12.92
CA LYS A 146 -5.93 1.62 12.36
C LYS A 146 -7.02 2.50 11.77
N VAL A 147 -7.47 2.18 10.55
CA VAL A 147 -8.51 2.98 9.88
C VAL A 147 -9.87 2.80 10.56
N SER A 148 -10.13 1.63 11.15
CA SER A 148 -11.43 1.29 11.75
C SER A 148 -11.85 2.17 12.92
N ASP A 149 -10.88 2.58 13.75
CA ASP A 149 -11.14 3.30 15.01
C ASP A 149 -10.21 4.50 15.21
N ASN A 150 -9.34 4.79 14.24
CA ASN A 150 -8.32 5.83 14.30
C ASN A 150 -7.34 5.67 15.48
N SER A 151 -7.26 4.48 16.09
CA SER A 151 -6.32 4.20 17.17
C SER A 151 -4.88 4.16 16.65
N VAL A 152 -3.96 4.71 17.42
CA VAL A 152 -2.54 4.70 17.08
C VAL A 152 -1.99 3.28 17.24
N PHE A 153 -1.58 2.68 16.13
CA PHE A 153 -0.88 1.40 16.11
C PHE A 153 0.62 1.59 16.37
N LEU A 154 1.23 2.58 15.71
CA LEU A 154 2.62 2.96 15.91
C LEU A 154 2.74 4.48 15.89
N ALA A 155 3.12 5.07 17.02
CA ALA A 155 3.39 6.50 17.09
C ALA A 155 4.67 6.86 16.31
N SER A 156 4.69 8.08 15.77
CA SER A 156 5.93 8.70 15.25
C SER A 156 7.02 8.74 16.33
N SER A 157 8.27 8.45 15.95
CA SER A 157 9.44 8.57 16.84
C SER A 157 10.59 9.25 16.10
N ILE A 158 11.45 9.94 16.86
CA ILE A 158 12.72 10.48 16.37
C ILE A 158 13.65 9.38 15.83
N ASP A 159 13.59 8.16 16.36
CA ASP A 159 14.43 7.03 15.90
C ASP A 159 14.11 6.58 14.47
N ARG A 160 12.94 7.01 13.95
CA ARG A 160 12.40 6.67 12.63
C ARG A 160 12.12 7.92 11.80
N ALA A 161 12.75 9.04 12.14
CA ALA A 161 12.53 10.31 11.47
C ALA A 161 13.61 10.56 10.40
N ALA A 162 13.22 11.28 9.35
CA ALA A 162 14.15 12.03 8.52
C ALA A 162 14.55 13.30 9.27
N THR A 163 15.84 13.65 9.28
CA THR A 163 16.37 14.72 10.13
C THR A 163 17.32 15.65 9.38
N VAL A 164 17.27 16.94 9.71
CA VAL A 164 18.24 17.97 9.27
C VAL A 164 18.70 18.74 10.51
N TYR A 165 20.01 18.98 10.63
CA TYR A 165 20.65 19.59 11.81
C TYR A 165 21.20 21.00 11.54
N ASN A 166 21.03 21.52 10.33
CA ASN A 166 21.60 22.78 9.89
C ASN A 166 20.50 23.69 9.30
N THR A 167 20.90 24.90 8.91
CA THR A 167 20.04 25.88 8.23
C THR A 167 19.98 25.68 6.73
N ASP A 168 20.80 24.77 6.20
CA ASP A 168 20.86 24.50 4.77
C ASP A 168 19.63 23.70 4.33
N ARG A 169 19.32 23.87 3.06
CA ARG A 169 18.18 23.23 2.40
C ARG A 169 18.58 21.85 1.94
N ALA A 170 17.95 20.82 2.49
CA ALA A 170 18.28 19.43 2.18
C ALA A 170 17.02 18.61 1.84
N SER A 171 17.15 17.75 0.84
CA SER A 171 16.19 16.65 0.62
C SER A 171 16.59 15.50 1.52
N VAL A 172 15.70 15.09 2.42
CA VAL A 172 15.95 14.01 3.37
C VAL A 172 14.81 13.01 3.35
N SER A 173 15.16 11.75 3.63
CA SER A 173 14.20 10.67 3.77
C SER A 173 14.64 9.71 4.86
N SER A 174 13.68 8.96 5.40
CA SER A 174 13.92 7.88 6.35
C SER A 174 13.02 6.72 6.01
N GLN A 175 13.53 5.51 6.20
CA GLN A 175 12.83 4.27 5.93
C GLN A 175 12.91 3.37 7.15
N PHE A 176 11.80 2.74 7.51
CA PHE A 176 11.75 1.82 8.63
C PHE A 176 10.79 0.65 8.38
N LEU A 177 11.07 -0.47 9.04
CA LEU A 177 10.23 -1.65 9.01
C LEU A 177 9.06 -1.49 9.99
N LEU A 178 7.85 -1.71 9.50
CA LEU A 178 6.62 -1.83 10.27
C LEU A 178 6.27 -3.31 10.40
N THR A 179 6.09 -3.79 11.62
CA THR A 179 5.77 -5.20 11.92
C THR A 179 4.56 -5.32 12.84
N GLY A 180 4.00 -6.53 12.95
CA GLY A 180 2.88 -6.82 13.86
C GLY A 180 1.52 -6.37 13.33
N LEU A 181 1.41 -6.03 12.04
CA LEU A 181 0.14 -5.69 11.43
C LEU A 181 -0.76 -6.92 11.36
N THR A 182 -2.06 -6.73 11.60
CA THR A 182 -3.04 -7.79 11.41
C THR A 182 -3.39 -7.89 9.92
N ALA A 183 -3.08 -9.04 9.30
CA ALA A 183 -3.32 -9.27 7.88
C ALA A 183 -4.77 -8.93 7.47
N GLY A 184 -4.93 -8.29 6.32
CA GLY A 184 -6.24 -7.88 5.79
C GLY A 184 -6.87 -6.68 6.50
N THR A 185 -6.30 -6.19 7.60
CA THR A 185 -6.79 -4.98 8.29
C THR A 185 -6.29 -3.73 7.59
N ALA A 186 -7.14 -2.71 7.48
CA ALA A 186 -6.78 -1.41 6.91
C ALA A 186 -6.07 -0.52 7.96
N TYR A 187 -4.94 0.05 7.56
CA TYR A 187 -4.13 0.99 8.33
C TYR A 187 -3.92 2.27 7.51
N SER A 188 -3.59 3.36 8.19
CA SER A 188 -3.15 4.60 7.58
C SER A 188 -1.78 5.01 8.09
N ALA A 189 -0.99 5.65 7.24
CA ALA A 189 0.25 6.32 7.60
C ALA A 189 0.08 7.83 7.33
N THR A 190 0.31 8.62 8.37
CA THR A 190 0.21 10.08 8.32
C THR A 190 1.55 10.68 8.70
N PRO A 191 2.21 11.47 7.83
CA PRO A 191 3.42 12.17 8.17
C PRO A 191 3.21 13.08 9.37
N THR A 192 4.27 13.25 10.13
CA THR A 192 4.30 14.08 11.33
C THR A 192 5.54 14.94 11.33
N TYR A 193 5.40 16.17 11.80
CA TYR A 193 6.40 17.23 11.70
C TYR A 193 6.64 17.85 13.07
N TRP A 194 7.91 18.05 13.45
CA TRP A 194 8.26 18.74 14.69
C TRP A 194 9.71 19.26 14.69
N SER A 195 9.96 20.20 15.59
CA SER A 195 11.25 20.82 15.91
C SER A 195 11.84 20.22 17.18
N ALA A 196 13.17 20.20 17.31
CA ALA A 196 13.84 19.87 18.58
C ALA A 196 13.68 20.96 19.65
N VAL A 197 13.43 22.20 19.24
CA VAL A 197 13.43 23.37 20.13
C VAL A 197 12.10 24.11 19.99
N ASN A 198 11.48 24.43 21.13
CA ASN A 198 10.21 25.16 21.16
C ASN A 198 10.40 26.68 20.99
N THR A 199 9.28 27.40 20.95
CA THR A 199 9.21 28.86 20.81
C THR A 199 9.71 29.65 22.02
N ASN A 200 9.93 29.00 23.16
CA ASN A 200 10.24 29.67 24.43
C ASN A 200 11.74 29.80 24.67
N VAL A 201 12.57 29.36 23.72
CA VAL A 201 14.02 29.53 23.74
C VAL A 201 14.42 30.46 22.60
N THR A 202 15.36 31.37 22.86
CA THR A 202 15.90 32.28 21.82
C THR A 202 17.28 31.79 21.38
N PRO A 203 17.52 31.51 20.09
CA PRO A 203 16.56 31.60 18.99
C PRO A 203 15.59 30.41 18.94
N ALA A 204 14.32 30.70 18.63
CA ALA A 204 13.34 29.66 18.35
C ALA A 204 13.68 28.97 17.02
N ASN A 205 13.34 27.69 16.90
CA ASN A 205 13.52 26.96 15.65
C ASN A 205 12.20 26.75 14.92
N ILE A 206 12.12 27.34 13.73
CA ILE A 206 11.06 27.10 12.76
C ILE A 206 11.63 26.13 11.74
N VAL A 207 11.01 24.96 11.64
CA VAL A 207 11.35 23.96 10.64
C VAL A 207 10.41 24.16 9.46
N SER A 208 10.99 24.32 8.28
CA SER A 208 10.27 24.43 7.01
C SER A 208 10.31 23.10 6.28
N TYR A 209 9.18 22.71 5.71
CA TYR A 209 9.01 21.48 4.97
C TYR A 209 8.36 21.78 3.63
N ASP A 210 8.81 21.08 2.60
CA ASP A 210 8.26 21.13 1.25
C ASP A 210 8.47 19.74 0.59
N ASN A 211 7.88 19.51 -0.59
CA ASN A 211 8.02 18.25 -1.35
C ASN A 211 7.84 17.00 -0.46
N ARG A 212 6.80 17.00 0.36
CA ARG A 212 6.58 16.02 1.43
C ARG A 212 5.95 14.77 0.84
N PHE A 213 6.42 13.58 1.23
CA PHE A 213 5.80 12.33 0.80
C PHE A 213 5.81 11.27 1.88
N VAL A 214 4.88 10.33 1.74
CA VAL A 214 4.89 9.05 2.45
C VAL A 214 4.67 7.92 1.45
N ARG A 215 5.46 6.87 1.61
CA ARG A 215 5.39 5.65 0.83
C ARG A 215 5.25 4.45 1.76
N ILE A 216 4.36 3.53 1.42
CA ILE A 216 4.18 2.27 2.11
C ILE A 216 4.37 1.15 1.09
N ASP A 217 5.33 0.28 1.35
CA ASP A 217 5.62 -0.89 0.54
C ASP A 217 5.22 -2.15 1.34
N PRO A 218 4.07 -2.77 1.05
CA PRO A 218 3.70 -4.03 1.70
C PRO A 218 4.69 -5.13 1.34
N ILE A 219 5.08 -5.94 2.32
CA ILE A 219 5.95 -7.11 2.10
C ILE A 219 5.04 -8.34 1.96
N LEU A 220 5.08 -9.02 0.81
CA LEU A 220 4.40 -10.31 0.63
C LEU A 220 5.28 -11.49 1.05
#